data_AF-A0AAV6A8C5-F1
#
_entry.id   AF-A0AAV6A8C5-F1
#
_cell.length_a   1.000
_cell.length_b   1.000
_cell.length_c   1.000
_cell.angle_alpha   90.00
_cell.angle_beta   90.00
_cell.angle_gamma   90.00
#
_symmetry.space_group_name_H-M   'P 1'
#
loop_
_entity.id
_entity.type
_entity.pdbx_description
1 polymer ?
#
loop_
_entity_poly.entity_id
_entity_poly.type
_entity_poly.pdbx_seq_one_letter_code
_entity_poly.pdbx_strand_id
1 'polypeptide(L)'
;MAATVRGAVRELLEQTIATIDALLEASDRELPLSSSHACAQGKDLWTLITNDIDHEKIHTGQVLEGRYESRITASPMQRLIAEWLAERARLVGSLVGLTDEQFNAETAPGQWTYRVIAKHVLALEQDSLKTLAADRAARGGAEGLASP
;
A
#
# COMPACT_ATOMS: atom_id res chain seq x y z
N MET A 1 13.47 -12.81 1.81
CA MET A 1 13.76 -11.38 2.02
C MET A 1 15.00 -10.95 1.24
N ALA A 2 14.83 -10.00 0.33
CA ALA A 2 15.92 -9.33 -0.38
C ALA A 2 16.86 -8.57 0.57
N ALA A 3 18.14 -8.46 0.19
CA ALA A 3 19.19 -7.83 0.99
C ALA A 3 19.19 -6.28 0.97
N THR A 4 18.24 -5.64 0.29
CA THR A 4 18.15 -4.17 0.19
C THR A 4 16.78 -3.69 0.63
N VAL A 5 16.69 -2.47 1.19
CA VAL A 5 15.41 -1.86 1.58
C VAL A 5 14.44 -1.81 0.40
N ARG A 6 14.91 -1.42 -0.80
CA ARG A 6 14.07 -1.40 -2.01
C ARG A 6 13.56 -2.79 -2.37
N GLY A 7 14.42 -3.81 -2.31
CA GLY A 7 14.03 -5.18 -2.57
C GLY A 7 13.03 -5.71 -1.55
N ALA A 8 13.25 -5.44 -0.26
CA ALA A 8 12.34 -5.87 0.81
C ALA A 8 10.96 -5.19 0.69
N VAL A 9 10.91 -3.87 0.43
CA VAL A 9 9.64 -3.17 0.18
C VAL A 9 8.89 -3.76 -1.01
N ARG A 10 9.59 -4.11 -2.08
CA ARG A 10 8.96 -4.75 -3.25
C ARG A 10 8.40 -6.13 -2.92
N GLU A 11 9.19 -6.97 -2.26
CA GLU A 11 8.78 -8.32 -1.85
C GLU A 11 7.56 -8.26 -0.92
N LEU A 12 7.53 -7.31 0.01
CA LEU A 12 6.36 -7.08 0.88
C LEU A 12 5.11 -6.69 0.08
N LEU A 13 5.22 -5.75 -0.87
CA LEU A 13 4.08 -5.32 -1.69
C LEU A 13 3.56 -6.44 -2.60
N GLU A 14 4.46 -7.23 -3.20
CA GLU A 14 4.10 -8.39 -4.02
C GLU A 14 3.41 -9.47 -3.16
N GLN A 15 3.92 -9.72 -1.95
CA GLN A 15 3.31 -10.64 -1.00
C GLN A 15 1.94 -10.15 -0.50
N THR A 16 1.76 -8.84 -0.30
CA THR A 16 0.44 -8.27 0.07
C THR A 16 -0.62 -8.63 -0.96
N ILE A 17 -0.32 -8.55 -2.26
CA ILE A 17 -1.25 -8.93 -3.33
C ILE A 17 -1.60 -10.42 -3.22
N ALA A 18 -0.60 -11.29 -3.10
CA ALA A 18 -0.81 -12.73 -2.97
C ALA A 18 -1.65 -13.09 -1.74
N THR A 19 -1.44 -12.42 -0.60
CA THR A 19 -2.25 -12.61 0.61
C THR A 19 -3.68 -12.14 0.40
N ILE A 20 -3.90 -10.99 -0.25
CA ILE A 20 -5.26 -10.50 -0.56
C ILE A 20 -6.00 -11.49 -1.47
N ASP A 21 -5.35 -11.97 -2.54
CA ASP A 21 -5.97 -12.93 -3.47
C ASP A 21 -6.37 -14.21 -2.74
N ALA A 22 -5.50 -14.76 -1.90
CA ALA A 22 -5.82 -15.95 -1.10
C ALA A 22 -6.97 -15.71 -0.10
N LEU A 23 -7.06 -14.52 0.50
CA LEU A 23 -8.14 -14.17 1.42
C LEU A 23 -9.48 -13.92 0.69
N LEU A 24 -9.45 -13.45 -0.56
CA LEU A 24 -10.65 -13.27 -1.39
C LEU A 24 -11.18 -14.60 -1.95
N GLU A 25 -10.29 -15.56 -2.19
CA GLU A 25 -10.66 -16.93 -2.54
C GLU A 25 -11.24 -17.69 -1.34
N ALA A 26 -10.76 -17.39 -0.13
CA ALA A 26 -11.34 -17.88 1.11
C ALA A 26 -12.71 -17.25 1.37
N SER A 27 -13.65 -18.06 1.86
CA SER A 27 -14.98 -17.57 2.24
C SER A 27 -15.04 -17.27 3.75
N ASP A 28 -15.90 -16.31 4.15
CA ASP A 28 -16.16 -16.03 5.58
C ASP A 28 -16.58 -17.28 6.38
N ARG A 29 -17.13 -18.30 5.71
CA ARG A 29 -17.52 -19.58 6.31
C ARG A 29 -16.34 -20.42 6.77
N GLU A 30 -15.15 -20.18 6.23
CA GLU A 30 -13.92 -20.88 6.59
C GLU A 30 -13.26 -20.26 7.83
N LEU A 31 -13.48 -18.97 8.10
CA LEU A 31 -12.92 -18.28 9.27
C LEU A 31 -13.10 -19.01 10.61
N PRO A 32 -14.26 -19.61 10.95
CA PRO A 32 -14.43 -20.36 12.21
C PRO A 32 -13.89 -21.80 12.16
N LEU A 33 -13.37 -22.29 11.03
CA LEU A 33 -12.81 -23.64 10.94
C LEU A 33 -11.45 -23.70 11.66
N SER A 34 -11.17 -24.84 12.29
CA SER A 34 -9.93 -25.06 13.03
C SER A 34 -8.71 -24.94 12.13
N SER A 35 -7.67 -24.25 12.62
CA SER A 35 -6.38 -24.16 11.95
C SER A 35 -5.36 -25.09 12.61
N SER A 36 -4.59 -25.81 11.79
CA SER A 36 -3.46 -26.62 12.25
C SER A 36 -2.19 -25.82 12.47
N HIS A 37 -2.18 -24.52 12.14
CA HIS A 37 -0.98 -23.69 12.23
C HIS A 37 -0.72 -23.25 13.67
N ALA A 38 0.54 -23.28 14.11
CA ALA A 38 0.91 -22.95 15.49
C ALA A 38 0.52 -21.50 15.87
N CYS A 39 0.60 -20.55 14.93
CA CYS A 39 0.19 -19.16 15.17
C CYS A 39 -1.32 -19.00 15.42
N ALA A 40 -2.14 -19.99 15.05
CA ALA A 40 -3.55 -20.01 15.41
C ALA A 40 -3.78 -20.40 16.88
N GLN A 41 -2.75 -20.84 17.61
CA GLN A 41 -2.80 -21.22 19.02
C GLN A 41 -3.87 -22.29 19.32
N GLY A 42 -4.05 -23.23 18.39
CA GLY A 42 -5.07 -24.30 18.49
C GLY A 42 -6.51 -23.83 18.27
N LYS A 43 -6.72 -22.62 17.75
CA LYS A 43 -8.04 -22.05 17.45
C LYS A 43 -8.35 -22.15 15.94
N ASP A 44 -9.00 -21.13 15.40
CA ASP A 44 -9.57 -21.08 14.06
C ASP A 44 -8.73 -20.23 13.08
N LEU A 45 -9.13 -20.25 11.80
CA LEU A 45 -8.48 -19.46 10.75
C LEU A 45 -8.60 -17.95 11.00
N TRP A 46 -9.71 -17.49 11.59
CA TRP A 46 -9.82 -16.10 12.04
C TRP A 46 -8.69 -15.71 13.00
N THR A 47 -8.44 -16.54 14.02
CA THR A 47 -7.36 -16.30 14.98
C THR A 47 -6.00 -16.32 14.30
N LEU A 48 -5.78 -17.20 13.32
CA LEU A 48 -4.53 -17.21 12.54
C LEU A 48 -4.30 -15.87 11.82
N ILE A 49 -5.27 -15.44 11.01
CA ILE A 49 -5.11 -14.24 10.16
C ILE A 49 -5.05 -12.97 11.01
N THR A 50 -5.87 -12.87 12.06
CA THR A 50 -5.80 -11.73 12.99
C THR A 50 -4.48 -11.69 13.75
N ASN A 51 -3.92 -12.85 14.13
CA ASN A 51 -2.60 -12.91 14.73
C ASN A 51 -1.51 -12.40 13.78
N ASP A 52 -1.55 -12.75 12.49
CA ASP A 52 -0.57 -12.24 11.52
C ASP A 52 -0.67 -10.72 11.32
N ILE A 53 -1.89 -10.18 11.27
CA ILE A 53 -2.14 -8.72 11.21
C ILE A 53 -1.56 -8.03 12.45
N ASP A 54 -1.79 -8.58 13.64
CA ASP A 54 -1.28 -7.99 14.88
C ASP A 54 0.25 -8.12 14.98
N HIS A 55 0.82 -9.19 14.43
CA HIS A 55 2.26 -9.38 14.33
C HIS A 55 2.94 -8.31 13.47
N GLU A 56 2.33 -7.94 12.33
CA GLU A 56 2.82 -6.82 11.50
C GLU A 56 2.79 -5.49 12.26
N LYS A 57 1.74 -5.21 13.06
CA LYS A 57 1.67 -3.99 13.88
C LYS A 57 2.78 -3.94 14.92
N ILE A 58 3.04 -5.06 15.61
CA ILE A 58 4.10 -5.16 16.61
C ILE A 58 5.46 -4.87 15.98
N HIS A 59 5.77 -5.52 14.85
CA HIS A 59 7.06 -5.33 14.19
C HIS A 59 7.20 -3.96 13.52
N THR A 60 6.10 -3.37 13.05
CA THR A 60 6.08 -1.96 12.64
C THR A 60 6.47 -1.05 13.81
N GLY A 61 5.91 -1.28 15.00
CA GLY A 61 6.28 -0.58 16.23
C GLY A 61 7.77 -0.71 16.54
N GLN A 62 8.31 -1.92 16.52
CA GLN A 62 9.74 -2.18 16.76
C GLN A 62 10.65 -1.46 15.76
N VAL A 63 10.30 -1.46 14.47
CA VAL A 63 11.07 -0.73 13.45
C VAL A 63 11.04 0.77 13.71
N LEU A 64 9.88 1.34 14.05
CA LEU A 64 9.75 2.76 14.35
C LEU A 64 10.51 3.16 15.61
N GLU A 65 10.44 2.35 16.67
CA GLU A 65 11.19 2.54 17.91
C GLU A 65 12.70 2.49 17.65
N GLY A 66 13.20 1.44 16.99
CA GLY A 66 14.62 1.31 16.68
C GLY A 66 15.15 2.46 15.81
N ARG A 67 14.34 2.97 14.88
CA ARG A 67 14.70 4.18 14.10
C ARG A 67 14.78 5.43 14.96
N TYR A 68 13.83 5.60 15.89
CA TYR A 68 13.82 6.74 16.81
C TYR A 68 15.05 6.72 17.72
N GLU A 69 15.32 5.59 18.37
CA GLU A 69 16.48 5.42 19.25
C GLU A 69 17.81 5.65 18.52
N SER A 70 17.90 5.15 17.28
CA SER A 70 19.08 5.30 16.42
C SER A 70 19.16 6.65 15.70
N ARG A 71 18.18 7.55 15.91
CA ARG A 71 18.08 8.87 15.24
C ARG A 71 18.09 8.79 13.71
N ILE A 72 17.55 7.71 13.15
CA ILE A 72 17.48 7.48 11.70
C ILE A 72 16.25 8.22 11.13
N THR A 73 16.48 9.46 10.70
CA THR A 73 15.45 10.32 10.14
C THR A 73 15.29 10.09 8.63
N ALA A 74 14.05 10.16 8.16
CA ALA A 74 13.76 10.16 6.73
C ALA A 74 14.06 11.55 6.15
N SER A 75 14.70 11.61 4.98
CA SER A 75 14.72 12.82 4.16
C SER A 75 13.31 13.22 3.73
N PRO A 76 13.07 14.48 3.32
CA PRO A 76 11.76 14.93 2.85
C PRO A 76 11.16 14.02 1.75
N MET A 77 11.98 13.59 0.79
CA MET A 77 11.52 12.69 -0.28
C MET A 77 11.15 11.30 0.24
N GLN A 78 11.94 10.73 1.17
CA GLN A 78 11.62 9.43 1.78
C GLN A 78 10.32 9.49 2.58
N ARG A 79 10.05 10.61 3.26
CA ARG A 79 8.78 10.85 3.94
C ARG A 79 7.61 10.87 2.96
N LEU A 80 7.73 11.62 1.86
CA LEU A 80 6.69 11.66 0.83
C LEU A 80 6.40 10.27 0.25
N ILE A 81 7.44 9.45 0.01
CA ILE A 81 7.26 8.07 -0.46
C ILE A 81 6.51 7.22 0.57
N ALA A 82 6.87 7.30 1.85
CA ALA A 82 6.22 6.52 2.91
C ALA A 82 4.75 6.93 3.09
N GLU A 83 4.46 8.23 3.09
CA GLU A 83 3.09 8.74 3.16
C GLU A 83 2.28 8.35 1.91
N TRP A 84 2.88 8.39 0.72
CA TRP A 84 2.21 7.96 -0.52
C TRP A 84 1.78 6.48 -0.46
N LEU A 85 2.65 5.60 0.05
CA LEU A 85 2.33 4.18 0.22
C LEU A 85 1.18 3.97 1.21
N ALA A 86 1.20 4.68 2.34
CA ALA A 86 0.13 4.60 3.34
C ALA A 86 -1.22 5.05 2.75
N GLU A 87 -1.26 6.19 2.05
CA GLU A 87 -2.51 6.68 1.46
C GLU A 87 -3.00 5.83 0.30
N ARG A 88 -2.09 5.23 -0.50
CA ARG A 88 -2.47 4.24 -1.51
C ARG A 88 -3.13 3.02 -0.86
N ALA A 89 -2.55 2.48 0.21
CA ALA A 89 -3.13 1.36 0.93
C ALA A 89 -4.50 1.70 1.54
N ARG A 90 -4.67 2.91 2.11
CA ARG A 90 -5.97 3.37 2.61
C ARG A 90 -7.03 3.46 1.52
N LEU A 91 -6.69 4.01 0.35
CA LEU A 91 -7.63 4.11 -0.78
C LEU A 91 -8.01 2.73 -1.31
N VAL A 92 -7.04 1.80 -1.42
CA VAL A 92 -7.34 0.42 -1.85
C VAL A 92 -8.23 -0.27 -0.81
N GLY A 93 -7.88 -0.16 0.47
CA GLY A 93 -8.64 -0.76 1.57
C GLY A 93 -10.07 -0.25 1.67
N SER A 94 -10.35 1.01 1.33
CA SER A 94 -11.72 1.56 1.34
C SER A 94 -12.61 1.02 0.21
N LEU A 95 -12.03 0.36 -0.81
CA LEU A 95 -12.77 -0.30 -1.88
C LEU A 95 -13.07 -1.77 -1.58
N VAL A 96 -12.36 -2.38 -0.62
CA VAL A 96 -12.55 -3.79 -0.27
C VAL A 96 -13.96 -4.01 0.27
N GLY A 97 -14.63 -5.04 -0.27
CA GLY A 97 -16.01 -5.41 0.10
C GLY A 97 -17.10 -4.77 -0.78
N LEU A 98 -16.75 -3.84 -1.68
CA LEU A 98 -17.70 -3.38 -2.71
C LEU A 98 -17.94 -4.47 -3.75
N THR A 99 -19.19 -4.66 -4.16
CA THR A 99 -19.49 -5.43 -5.38
C THR A 99 -19.14 -4.61 -6.63
N ASP A 100 -19.05 -5.26 -7.78
CA ASP A 100 -18.83 -4.58 -9.06
C ASP A 100 -19.94 -3.56 -9.36
N GLU A 101 -21.19 -3.87 -9.03
CA GLU A 101 -22.31 -2.93 -9.19
C GLU A 101 -22.13 -1.71 -8.29
N GLN A 102 -21.76 -1.91 -7.02
CA GLN A 102 -21.52 -0.81 -6.09
C GLN A 102 -20.32 0.03 -6.51
N PHE A 103 -19.24 -0.60 -6.98
CA PHE A 103 -18.06 0.11 -7.48
C PHE A 103 -18.37 1.00 -8.68
N ASN A 104 -19.34 0.59 -9.51
CA ASN A 104 -19.81 1.37 -10.65
C ASN A 104 -20.98 2.32 -10.32
N ALA A 105 -21.49 2.34 -9.08
CA ALA A 105 -22.52 3.27 -8.63
C ALA A 105 -21.94 4.60 -8.15
N GLU A 106 -22.76 5.65 -8.18
CA GLU A 106 -22.39 6.97 -7.63
C GLU A 106 -22.19 6.88 -6.11
N THR A 107 -21.20 7.61 -5.57
CA THR A 107 -20.97 7.68 -4.12
C THR A 107 -22.10 8.41 -3.38
N ALA A 108 -22.81 9.29 -4.08
CA ALA A 108 -24.05 9.95 -3.69
C ALA A 108 -24.75 10.49 -4.96
N PRO A 109 -26.06 10.81 -4.94
CA PRO A 109 -26.76 11.30 -6.12
C PRO A 109 -26.07 12.49 -6.80
N GLY A 110 -25.72 12.33 -8.08
CA GLY A 110 -25.04 13.33 -8.89
C GLY A 110 -23.53 13.48 -8.60
N GLN A 111 -22.94 12.60 -7.81
CA GLN A 111 -21.50 12.55 -7.55
C GLN A 111 -20.79 11.51 -8.43
N TRP A 112 -19.47 11.50 -8.39
CA TRP A 112 -18.69 10.48 -9.08
C TRP A 112 -18.94 9.08 -8.54
N THR A 113 -18.79 8.09 -9.41
CA THR A 113 -18.74 6.69 -9.01
C THR A 113 -17.43 6.37 -8.30
N TYR A 114 -17.41 5.32 -7.49
CA TYR A 114 -16.18 4.84 -6.84
C TYR A 114 -15.09 4.54 -7.89
N ARG A 115 -15.46 3.93 -9.01
CA ARG A 115 -14.57 3.70 -10.16
C ARG A 115 -14.00 4.98 -10.75
N VAL A 116 -14.81 6.03 -10.91
CA VAL A 116 -14.35 7.32 -11.45
C VAL A 116 -13.36 7.98 -10.49
N ILE A 117 -13.60 7.90 -9.17
CA ILE A 117 -12.66 8.40 -8.15
C ILE A 117 -11.32 7.66 -8.24
N ALA A 118 -11.33 6.32 -8.26
CA ALA A 118 -10.10 5.53 -8.37
C ALA A 118 -9.33 5.85 -9.66
N LYS A 119 -10.04 5.98 -10.79
CA LYS A 119 -9.45 6.37 -12.08
C LYS A 119 -8.86 7.78 -12.04
N HIS A 120 -9.55 8.73 -11.40
CA HIS A 120 -9.11 10.11 -11.29
C HIS A 120 -7.77 10.22 -10.54
N VAL A 121 -7.64 9.55 -9.39
CA VAL A 121 -6.41 9.57 -8.59
C VAL A 121 -5.23 9.00 -9.39
N LEU A 122 -5.43 7.90 -10.13
CA LEU A 122 -4.40 7.32 -11.00
C LEU A 122 -3.98 8.27 -12.13
N ALA A 123 -4.96 8.90 -12.80
CA ALA A 123 -4.68 9.83 -13.89
C ALA A 123 -3.90 11.05 -13.39
N LEU A 124 -4.30 11.62 -12.25
CA LEU A 124 -3.64 12.78 -11.64
C LEU A 124 -2.20 12.48 -11.22
N GLU A 125 -1.97 11.32 -10.61
CA GLU A 125 -0.62 10.86 -10.26
C GLU A 125 0.27 10.75 -11.50
N GLN A 126 -0.21 10.06 -12.55
CA GLN A 126 0.56 9.86 -13.78
C GLN A 126 0.90 11.18 -14.46
N ASP A 127 -0.05 12.12 -14.50
CA ASP A 127 0.17 13.45 -15.05
C ASP A 127 1.19 14.27 -14.22
N SER A 128 1.09 14.18 -12.89
CA SER A 128 2.06 14.81 -11.98
C SER A 128 3.48 14.27 -12.18
N LEU A 129 3.64 12.96 -12.37
CA LEU A 129 4.94 12.33 -12.64
C LEU A 129 5.51 12.73 -14.01
N LYS A 130 4.66 12.86 -15.04
CA LYS A 130 5.08 13.38 -16.35
C LYS A 130 5.58 14.81 -16.24
N THR A 131 4.86 15.66 -15.51
CA THR A 131 5.25 17.05 -15.25
C THR A 131 6.58 17.11 -14.51
N LEU A 132 6.75 16.32 -13.44
CA LEU A 132 8.01 16.25 -12.70
C LEU A 132 9.20 15.83 -13.60
N ALA A 133 8.99 14.88 -14.51
CA ALA A 133 10.01 14.45 -15.45
C ALA A 133 10.35 15.54 -16.47
N ALA A 134 9.33 16.21 -17.04
CA ALA A 134 9.51 17.32 -17.97
C ALA A 134 10.28 18.50 -17.33
N ASP A 135 9.92 18.86 -16.11
CA ASP A 135 10.58 19.92 -15.34
C ASP A 135 12.06 19.59 -15.07
N ARG A 136 12.37 18.34 -14.75
CA ARG A 136 13.76 17.88 -14.58
C ARG A 136 14.54 17.97 -15.88
N ALA A 137 13.95 17.55 -16.99
CA ALA A 137 14.58 17.63 -18.30
C ALA A 137 14.84 19.09 -18.73
N ALA A 138 13.88 19.98 -18.50
CA ALA A 138 14.02 21.40 -18.81
C ALA A 138 15.17 22.06 -18.03
N ARG A 139 15.33 21.75 -16.73
CA ARG A 139 16.46 22.24 -15.92
C ARG A 139 17.81 21.70 -16.40
N GLY A 140 17.90 20.40 -16.69
CA GLY A 140 19.14 19.80 -17.20
C GLY A 140 19.55 20.32 -18.57
N GLY A 141 18.58 20.61 -19.44
CA GLY A 141 18.84 21.24 -20.75
C GLY A 141 19.30 22.70 -20.64
N ALA A 142 18.78 23.44 -19.66
CA ALA A 142 19.21 24.82 -19.39
C ALA A 142 20.64 24.88 -18.83
N GLU A 143 21.06 23.93 -17.98
CA GLU A 143 22.43 23.83 -17.47
C GLU A 143 23.44 23.44 -18.57
N GLY A 144 23.04 22.59 -19.53
CA GLY A 144 23.86 22.21 -20.67
C GLY A 144 24.08 23.31 -21.72
N LEU A 145 23.17 24.29 -21.80
CA LEU A 145 23.29 25.47 -22.66
C LEU A 145 24.05 26.64 -22.00
N ALA A 146 24.31 26.56 -20.69
CA ALA A 146 24.98 27.59 -19.90
C ALA A 146 26.46 27.30 -19.60
N SER A 147 27.03 26.20 -20.13
CA SER A 147 28.46 25.92 -20.04
C SER A 147 29.17 26.26 -21.37
N PRO A 148 30.20 27.14 -21.37
CA PRO A 148 30.98 27.49 -22.56
C PRO A 148 31.93 26.38 -23.03
#